data_AF-A0A1C7MXT3-F1
#
_entry.id   AF-A0A1C7MXT3-F1
#
_cell.length_a   1.000
_cell.length_b   1.000
_cell.length_c   1.000
_cell.angle_alpha   90.00
_cell.angle_beta   90.00
_cell.angle_gamma   90.00
#
_symmetry.space_group_name_H-M   'P 1'
#
loop_
_entity.id
_entity.type
_entity.pdbx_description
1 polymer ?
#
loop_
_entity_poly.entity_id
_entity_poly.type
_entity_poly.pdbx_seq_one_letter_code
_entity_poly.pdbx_strand_id
1 'polypeptide(L)'
;TPIVIDTVDTSSARVLQLNDTIDELCKRRQTLADILTQAVIDIADETSTATAEEAQVKTDKITFQIDALGNVLYDLTSTEKEREKIVTKINFSDLPMFQLKSQETYWPNHMKYSSVEQFLKTLEKVIAASGNNIEEVWCRYICLTLPYDHDSWLETDLKRCKT
;
A
#
# COMPACT_ATOMS: atom_id res chain seq x y z
N THR A 1 7.81 29.92 -21.78
CA THR A 1 7.71 29.58 -20.34
C THR A 1 6.33 29.05 -20.08
N PRO A 2 6.19 27.81 -19.59
CA PRO A 2 5.06 27.55 -18.72
C PRO A 2 5.40 26.70 -17.48
N ILE A 3 4.92 27.28 -16.37
CA ILE A 3 4.24 26.69 -15.21
C ILE A 3 5.07 25.79 -14.28
N VAL A 4 5.33 26.41 -13.14
CA VAL A 4 6.03 25.96 -11.95
C VAL A 4 5.20 24.91 -11.20
N ILE A 5 5.90 23.83 -10.89
CA ILE A 5 5.80 22.91 -9.74
C ILE A 5 4.95 23.48 -8.57
N ASP A 6 3.73 22.97 -8.34
CA ASP A 6 2.92 23.32 -7.15
C ASP A 6 2.36 22.09 -6.39
N THR A 7 2.60 20.87 -6.87
CA THR A 7 2.04 19.64 -6.24
C THR A 7 2.94 19.05 -5.14
N VAL A 8 4.24 19.35 -5.15
CA VAL A 8 5.19 18.86 -4.14
C VAL A 8 5.03 19.63 -2.82
N ASP A 9 4.73 20.93 -2.90
CA ASP A 9 4.67 21.81 -1.73
C ASP A 9 3.41 21.55 -0.88
N THR A 10 2.29 21.22 -1.54
CA THR A 10 1.02 20.88 -0.87
C THR A 10 1.09 19.54 -0.14
N SER A 11 1.85 18.57 -0.65
CA SER A 11 2.04 17.27 0.00
C SER A 11 2.94 17.40 1.22
N SER A 12 4.01 18.19 1.12
CA SER A 12 4.92 18.52 2.24
C SER A 12 4.19 19.25 3.36
N ALA A 13 3.36 20.26 3.03
CA ALA A 13 2.57 21.00 4.01
C ALA A 13 1.56 20.11 4.76
N ARG A 14 0.95 19.13 4.07
CA ARG A 14 0.03 18.16 4.68
C ARG A 14 0.74 17.20 5.63
N VAL A 15 1.93 16.72 5.28
CA VAL A 15 2.75 15.86 6.16
C VAL A 15 3.16 16.61 7.42
N LEU A 16 3.52 17.89 7.29
CA LEU A 16 3.86 18.74 8.44
C LEU A 16 2.66 18.90 9.40
N GLN A 17 1.48 19.22 8.86
CA GLN A 17 0.24 19.34 9.65
C GLN A 17 -0.15 18.02 10.35
N LEU A 18 0.09 16.88 9.70
CA LEU A 18 -0.19 15.57 10.29
C LEU A 18 0.75 15.27 11.46
N ASN A 19 2.05 15.58 11.31
CA ASN A 19 3.04 15.44 12.38
C ASN A 19 2.71 16.32 13.59
N ASP A 20 2.36 17.59 13.37
CA ASP A 20 1.94 18.49 14.45
C ASP A 20 0.70 17.96 15.19
N THR A 21 -0.23 17.37 14.45
CA THR A 21 -1.44 16.75 15.03
C THR A 21 -1.10 15.50 15.86
N ILE A 22 -0.17 14.67 15.39
CA ILE A 22 0.29 13.48 16.13
C ILE A 22 1.01 13.89 17.42
N ASP A 23 1.85 14.91 17.38
CA ASP A 23 2.54 15.42 18.57
C ASP A 23 1.57 15.95 19.61
N GLU A 24 0.53 16.69 19.18
CA GLU A 24 -0.52 17.18 20.07
C GLU A 24 -1.34 16.04 20.69
N LEU A 25 -1.70 15.02 19.91
CA LEU A 25 -2.39 13.84 20.42
C LEU A 25 -1.52 13.02 21.39
N CYS A 26 -0.22 12.90 21.12
CA CYS A 26 0.74 12.24 22.01
C CYS A 26 0.86 12.96 23.36
N LYS A 27 0.97 14.30 23.34
CA LYS A 27 0.97 15.12 24.55
C LYS A 27 -0.32 14.93 25.35
N ARG A 28 -1.46 14.96 24.67
CA ARG A 28 -2.78 14.80 25.31
C ARG A 28 -2.97 13.42 25.92
N ARG A 29 -2.44 12.36 25.30
CA ARG A 29 -2.39 11.02 25.88
C ARG A 29 -1.55 11.00 27.15
N GLN A 30 -0.36 11.62 27.14
CA GLN A 30 0.50 11.66 28.33
C GLN A 30 -0.21 12.36 29.49
N THR A 31 -0.85 13.50 29.24
CA THR A 31 -1.63 14.19 30.28
C THR A 31 -2.77 13.33 30.82
N LEU A 32 -3.47 12.57 29.98
CA LEU A 32 -4.51 11.64 30.44
C LEU A 32 -3.96 10.45 31.21
N ALA A 33 -2.79 9.93 30.82
CA ALA A 33 -2.10 8.88 31.56
C ALA A 33 -1.65 9.37 32.94
N ASP A 34 -1.18 10.62 33.04
CA ASP A 34 -0.82 11.24 34.31
C ASP A 34 -2.07 11.45 35.20
N ILE A 35 -3.19 11.90 34.62
CA ILE A 35 -4.48 12.04 35.32
C ILE A 35 -4.99 10.68 35.81
N LEU A 36 -4.91 9.63 34.98
CA LEU A 36 -5.29 8.27 35.37
C LEU A 36 -4.40 7.74 36.49
N THR A 37 -3.09 7.96 36.40
CA THR A 37 -2.13 7.55 37.44
C THR A 37 -2.46 8.25 38.76
N GLN A 38 -2.75 9.56 38.72
CA GLN A 38 -3.17 10.30 39.89
C GLN A 38 -4.52 9.82 40.42
N ALA A 39 -5.51 9.57 39.56
CA ALA A 39 -6.81 9.04 39.97
C ALA A 39 -6.71 7.63 40.57
N VAL A 40 -5.81 6.77 40.08
CA VAL A 40 -5.55 5.44 40.67
C VAL A 40 -4.91 5.57 42.05
N ILE A 41 -4.00 6.53 42.24
CA ILE A 41 -3.43 6.86 43.55
C ILE A 41 -4.54 7.38 44.49
N ASP A 42 -5.40 8.29 44.01
CA ASP A 42 -6.50 8.86 44.79
C ASP A 42 -7.59 7.79 45.11
N ILE A 43 -7.85 6.83 44.22
CA ILE A 43 -8.78 5.71 44.42
C ILE A 43 -8.23 4.68 45.41
N ALA A 44 -6.90 4.54 45.49
CA ALA A 44 -6.26 3.75 46.54
C ALA A 44 -6.53 4.35 47.94
N ASP A 45 -6.87 5.65 48.00
CA ASP A 45 -7.26 6.34 49.23
C ASP A 45 -8.80 6.43 49.42
N GLU A 46 -9.63 6.57 48.37
CA GLU A 46 -11.10 6.55 48.49
C GLU A 46 -11.82 5.94 47.26
N THR A 47 -12.69 4.97 47.50
CA THR A 47 -13.50 4.25 46.49
C THR A 47 -14.37 5.18 45.62
N SER A 48 -13.93 5.53 44.41
CA SER A 48 -14.79 6.01 43.31
C SER A 48 -14.29 5.55 41.94
N THR A 49 -14.85 4.44 41.47
CA THR A 49 -14.48 3.73 40.24
C THR A 49 -14.98 4.37 38.94
N ALA A 50 -15.95 5.29 39.02
CA ALA A 50 -16.64 5.84 37.84
C ALA A 50 -15.78 6.81 37.00
N THR A 51 -14.84 7.53 37.62
CA THR A 51 -13.99 8.51 36.91
C THR A 51 -12.82 7.86 36.17
N ALA A 52 -12.32 6.73 36.70
CA ALA A 52 -11.24 5.96 36.09
C ALA A 52 -11.69 5.23 34.81
N GLU A 53 -12.89 4.65 34.82
CA GLU A 53 -13.44 3.97 33.63
C GLU A 53 -13.66 4.93 32.46
N GLU A 54 -14.22 6.13 32.71
CA GLU A 54 -14.40 7.14 31.68
C GLU A 54 -13.07 7.65 31.10
N ALA A 55 -12.05 7.77 31.94
CA ALA A 55 -10.71 8.19 31.50
C ALA A 55 -10.00 7.06 30.72
N GLN A 56 -10.22 5.80 31.08
CA GLN A 56 -9.71 4.65 30.33
C GLN A 56 -10.31 4.59 28.91
N VAL A 57 -11.63 4.72 28.79
CA VAL A 57 -12.32 4.71 27.48
C VAL A 57 -11.82 5.85 26.57
N LYS A 58 -11.56 7.04 27.13
CA LYS A 58 -10.98 8.16 26.38
C LYS A 58 -9.54 7.87 25.92
N THR A 59 -8.76 7.18 26.74
CA THR A 59 -7.38 6.78 26.42
C THR A 59 -7.34 5.75 25.30
N ASP A 60 -8.22 4.76 25.32
CA ASP A 60 -8.32 3.74 24.27
C ASP A 60 -8.73 4.36 22.93
N LYS A 61 -9.67 5.31 22.96
CA LYS A 61 -10.10 6.06 21.76
C LYS A 61 -8.96 6.86 21.14
N ILE A 62 -8.15 7.55 21.97
CA ILE A 62 -7.00 8.32 21.49
C ILE A 62 -5.93 7.39 20.92
N THR A 63 -5.69 6.24 21.55
CA THR A 63 -4.75 5.22 21.05
C THR A 63 -5.16 4.75 19.66
N PHE A 64 -6.43 4.42 19.46
CA PHE A 64 -6.96 4.05 18.14
C PHE A 64 -6.77 5.16 17.09
N GLN A 65 -6.97 6.43 17.48
CA GLN A 65 -6.75 7.57 16.58
C GLN A 65 -5.28 7.76 16.21
N ILE A 66 -4.35 7.54 17.14
CA ILE A 66 -2.91 7.58 16.88
C ILE A 66 -2.51 6.47 15.92
N ASP A 67 -2.99 5.24 16.12
CA ASP A 67 -2.70 4.11 15.23
C ASP A 67 -3.23 4.36 13.81
N ALA A 68 -4.46 4.88 13.70
CA ALA A 68 -5.04 5.24 12.40
C ALA A 68 -4.25 6.34 11.69
N LEU A 69 -3.84 7.39 12.41
CA LEU A 69 -3.04 8.49 11.85
C LEU A 69 -1.61 8.03 11.53
N GLY A 70 -1.01 7.16 12.34
CA GLY A 70 0.30 6.55 12.08
C GLY A 70 0.31 5.72 10.80
N ASN A 71 -0.76 4.97 10.54
CA ASN A 71 -0.92 4.23 9.28
C ASN A 71 -1.06 5.18 8.08
N VAL A 72 -1.85 6.24 8.20
CA VAL A 72 -1.99 7.26 7.13
C VAL A 72 -0.66 7.98 6.89
N LEU A 73 0.10 8.28 7.95
CA LEU A 73 1.42 8.89 7.82
C LEU A 73 2.39 7.94 7.13
N TYR A 74 2.43 6.67 7.55
CA TYR A 74 3.22 5.63 6.90
C TYR A 74 2.88 5.54 5.41
N ASP A 75 1.59 5.54 5.05
CA ASP A 75 1.16 5.56 3.66
C ASP A 75 1.58 6.85 2.93
N LEU A 76 1.60 8.01 3.58
CA LEU A 76 2.00 9.28 2.93
C LEU A 76 3.51 9.45 2.81
N THR A 77 4.28 8.97 3.80
CA THR A 77 5.74 9.16 3.88
C THR A 77 6.54 7.99 3.30
N SER A 78 5.92 6.80 3.16
CA SER A 78 6.57 5.68 2.48
C SER A 78 6.93 6.11 1.07
N THR A 79 8.21 6.06 0.75
CA THR A 79 8.68 6.29 -0.62
C THR A 79 8.05 5.23 -1.54
N GLU A 80 7.81 5.55 -2.83
CA GLU A 80 7.34 4.54 -3.79
C GLU A 80 8.21 3.27 -3.78
N LYS A 81 9.47 3.38 -3.38
CA LYS A 81 10.44 2.29 -3.24
C LYS A 81 10.17 1.34 -2.05
N GLU A 82 9.50 1.81 -1.01
CA GLU A 82 9.03 0.99 0.13
C GLU A 82 7.59 0.47 -0.11
N ARG A 83 6.80 1.21 -0.90
CA ARG A 83 5.50 0.76 -1.44
C ARG A 83 5.61 -0.22 -2.60
N GLU A 84 6.76 -0.27 -3.28
CA GLU A 84 7.23 -1.45 -4.00
C GLU A 84 7.50 -2.56 -2.99
N LYS A 85 6.43 -3.03 -2.36
CA LYS A 85 6.37 -4.35 -1.76
C LYS A 85 6.84 -5.28 -2.86
N ILE A 86 8.04 -5.80 -2.66
CA ILE A 86 8.80 -6.68 -3.54
C ILE A 86 7.81 -7.46 -4.40
N VAL A 87 7.73 -7.14 -5.70
CA VAL A 87 7.15 -8.08 -6.65
C VAL A 87 7.92 -9.36 -6.40
N THR A 88 7.30 -10.33 -5.74
CA THR A 88 7.95 -11.59 -5.40
C THR A 88 8.41 -12.15 -6.72
N LYS A 89 9.73 -12.38 -6.85
CA LYS A 89 10.30 -12.89 -8.10
C LYS A 89 9.52 -14.14 -8.48
N ILE A 90 8.66 -14.03 -9.49
CA ILE A 90 7.97 -15.19 -10.06
C ILE A 90 9.07 -16.06 -10.64
N ASN A 91 9.16 -17.30 -10.19
CA ASN A 91 10.13 -18.22 -10.73
C ASN A 91 9.77 -18.50 -12.19
N PHE A 92 10.75 -18.49 -13.08
CA PHE A 92 10.52 -18.74 -14.50
C PHE A 92 9.82 -20.09 -14.74
N SER A 93 10.09 -21.06 -13.88
CA SER A 93 9.47 -22.39 -13.89
C SER A 93 7.96 -22.38 -13.62
N ASP A 94 7.44 -21.35 -12.96
CA ASP A 94 6.01 -21.24 -12.62
C ASP A 94 5.22 -20.56 -13.74
N LEU A 95 5.90 -19.97 -14.73
CA LEU A 95 5.25 -19.32 -15.85
C LEU A 95 4.72 -20.35 -16.85
N PRO A 96 3.46 -20.22 -17.29
CA PRO A 96 2.92 -21.10 -18.32
C PRO A 96 3.64 -20.89 -19.66
N MET A 97 4.04 -21.98 -20.31
CA MET A 97 4.60 -21.94 -21.65
C MET A 97 3.49 -21.74 -22.67
N PHE A 98 3.56 -20.67 -23.47
CA PHE A 98 2.54 -20.37 -24.47
C PHE A 98 2.63 -21.31 -25.67
N GLN A 99 1.60 -22.12 -25.88
CA GLN A 99 1.42 -22.90 -27.11
C GLN A 99 -0.06 -23.08 -27.44
N LEU A 100 -0.41 -22.86 -28.71
CA LEU A 100 -1.77 -23.00 -29.20
C LEU A 100 -2.04 -24.42 -29.71
N LYS A 101 -3.27 -24.91 -29.50
CA LYS A 101 -3.70 -26.21 -30.06
C LYS A 101 -3.70 -26.24 -31.60
N SER A 102 -3.82 -25.08 -32.24
CA SER A 102 -3.80 -24.91 -33.70
C SER A 102 -2.40 -24.88 -34.31
N GLN A 103 -1.35 -24.83 -33.49
CA GLN A 103 0.03 -24.72 -33.93
C GLN A 103 0.83 -25.99 -33.62
N GLU A 104 2.01 -26.08 -34.24
CA GLU A 104 2.94 -27.17 -33.98
C GLU A 104 3.40 -27.17 -32.51
N THR A 105 3.64 -28.36 -31.97
CA THR A 105 3.90 -28.53 -30.54
C THR A 105 5.38 -28.36 -30.23
N TYR A 106 5.73 -27.25 -29.60
CA TYR A 106 7.10 -26.97 -29.16
C TYR A 106 7.41 -27.52 -27.76
N TRP A 107 6.39 -27.62 -26.88
CA TRP A 107 6.55 -28.09 -25.50
C TRP A 107 5.59 -29.24 -25.18
N PRO A 108 5.98 -30.51 -25.46
CA PRO A 108 5.06 -31.66 -25.43
C PRO A 108 4.46 -31.96 -24.06
N ASN A 109 5.14 -31.59 -22.97
CA ASN A 109 4.69 -31.82 -21.59
C ASN A 109 3.92 -30.66 -20.97
N HIS A 110 3.74 -29.55 -21.71
CA HIS A 110 3.07 -28.36 -21.19
C HIS A 110 1.62 -28.28 -21.68
N MET A 111 0.81 -27.49 -21.00
CA MET A 111 -0.58 -27.25 -21.38
C MET A 111 -0.66 -26.60 -22.76
N LYS A 112 -1.66 -27.00 -23.56
CA LYS A 112 -2.01 -26.34 -24.83
C LYS A 112 -3.28 -25.51 -24.67
N TYR A 113 -3.20 -24.25 -25.08
CA TYR A 113 -4.30 -23.30 -24.99
C TYR A 113 -5.11 -23.30 -26.28
N SER A 114 -6.44 -23.18 -26.17
CA SER A 114 -7.33 -23.04 -27.32
C SER A 114 -7.26 -21.65 -27.94
N SER A 115 -6.91 -20.64 -27.15
CA SER A 115 -6.78 -19.25 -27.59
C SER A 115 -5.81 -18.47 -26.70
N VAL A 116 -5.43 -17.27 -27.16
CA VAL A 116 -4.57 -16.36 -26.40
C VAL A 116 -5.26 -15.93 -25.10
N GLU A 117 -6.56 -15.69 -25.12
CA GLU A 117 -7.35 -15.30 -23.95
C GLU A 117 -7.33 -16.39 -22.86
N GLN A 118 -7.36 -17.66 -23.26
CA GLN A 118 -7.26 -18.76 -22.30
C GLN A 118 -5.88 -18.77 -21.62
N PHE A 119 -4.82 -18.51 -22.38
CA PHE A 119 -3.47 -18.37 -21.83
C PHE A 119 -3.37 -17.19 -20.86
N LEU A 120 -3.87 -16.01 -21.25
CA LEU A 120 -3.82 -14.81 -20.41
C LEU A 120 -4.55 -15.01 -19.08
N LYS A 121 -5.72 -15.68 -19.08
CA LYS A 121 -6.44 -16.05 -17.85
C LYS A 121 -5.67 -17.02 -16.96
N THR A 122 -4.89 -17.94 -17.56
CA THR A 122 -4.05 -18.85 -16.78
C THR A 122 -2.85 -18.11 -16.19
N LEU A 123 -2.22 -17.23 -16.96
CA LEU A 123 -1.11 -16.39 -16.51
C LEU A 123 -1.55 -15.46 -15.36
N GLU A 124 -2.72 -14.84 -15.47
CA GLU A 124 -3.33 -14.01 -14.42
C GLU A 124 -3.47 -14.79 -13.10
N LYS A 125 -3.94 -16.05 -13.15
CA LYS A 125 -4.05 -16.90 -11.96
C LYS A 125 -2.70 -17.21 -11.32
N VAL A 126 -1.66 -17.43 -12.12
CA VAL A 126 -0.30 -17.68 -11.62
C VAL A 126 0.24 -16.43 -10.92
N ILE A 127 0.05 -15.26 -11.53
CA ILE A 127 0.47 -13.98 -10.93
C ILE A 127 -0.29 -13.72 -9.63
N ALA A 128 -1.60 -13.92 -9.61
CA ALA A 128 -2.40 -13.78 -8.39
C ALA A 128 -1.96 -14.76 -7.28
N ALA A 129 -1.67 -16.02 -7.63
CA ALA A 129 -1.19 -17.02 -6.67
C ALA A 129 0.20 -16.69 -6.09
N SER A 130 1.04 -15.94 -6.82
CA SER A 130 2.35 -15.48 -6.33
C SER A 130 2.28 -14.33 -5.33
N GLY A 131 1.08 -13.79 -5.06
CA GLY A 131 0.88 -12.65 -4.17
C GLY A 131 1.23 -11.30 -4.80
N ASN A 132 1.47 -11.28 -6.12
CA ASN A 132 1.79 -10.07 -6.86
C ASN A 132 0.52 -9.34 -7.31
N ASN A 133 0.57 -8.01 -7.31
CA ASN A 133 -0.46 -7.20 -7.94
C ASN A 133 -0.38 -7.36 -9.47
N ILE A 134 -1.50 -7.72 -10.09
CA ILE A 134 -1.57 -8.05 -11.50
C ILE A 134 -1.29 -6.81 -12.37
N GLU A 135 -1.79 -5.64 -11.97
CA GLU A 135 -1.58 -4.37 -12.68
C GLU A 135 -0.11 -3.95 -12.68
N GLU A 136 0.60 -4.12 -11.57
CA GLU A 136 2.03 -3.83 -11.46
C GLU A 136 2.88 -4.75 -12.33
N VAL A 137 2.54 -6.05 -12.35
CA VAL A 137 3.23 -7.02 -13.21
C VAL A 137 2.97 -6.70 -14.68
N TRP A 138 1.73 -6.44 -15.07
CA TRP A 138 1.40 -6.05 -16.44
C TRP A 138 2.08 -4.76 -16.87
N CYS A 139 2.17 -3.74 -15.99
CA CYS A 139 2.90 -2.51 -16.30
C CYS A 139 4.37 -2.79 -16.67
N ARG A 140 5.00 -3.80 -16.08
CA ARG A 140 6.39 -4.16 -16.43
C ARG A 140 6.48 -4.95 -17.73
N TYR A 141 5.56 -5.89 -17.96
CA TYR A 141 5.56 -6.73 -19.16
C TYR A 141 5.10 -5.99 -20.42
N ILE A 142 4.12 -5.08 -20.31
CA ILE A 142 3.57 -4.37 -21.46
C ILE A 142 4.63 -3.51 -22.16
N CYS A 143 5.55 -2.93 -21.38
CA CYS A 143 6.72 -2.21 -21.89
C CYS A 143 7.59 -3.07 -22.80
N LEU A 144 7.71 -4.37 -22.49
CA LEU A 144 8.54 -5.30 -23.24
C LEU A 144 7.87 -5.80 -24.52
N THR A 145 6.55 -5.64 -24.63
CA THR A 145 5.76 -6.11 -25.79
C THR A 145 5.54 -5.03 -26.85
N LEU A 146 5.84 -3.78 -26.53
CA LEU A 146 5.67 -2.66 -27.45
C LEU A 146 6.95 -2.39 -28.25
N PRO A 147 6.83 -2.02 -29.53
CA PRO A 147 7.94 -1.49 -30.31
C PRO A 147 8.54 -0.25 -29.65
N TYR A 148 9.86 -0.09 -29.72
CA TYR A 148 10.63 1.01 -29.14
C TYR A 148 10.09 2.41 -29.52
N ASP A 149 9.50 2.54 -30.70
CA ASP A 149 8.89 3.79 -31.18
C ASP A 149 7.71 4.27 -30.33
N HIS A 150 7.14 3.39 -29.50
CA HIS A 150 6.03 3.67 -28.61
C HIS A 150 6.44 3.90 -27.14
N ASP A 151 7.75 3.86 -26.82
CA ASP A 151 8.26 4.07 -25.46
C ASP A 151 7.88 5.45 -24.92
N SER A 152 7.92 6.49 -25.77
CA SER A 152 7.51 7.84 -25.38
C SER A 152 6.03 7.91 -25.00
N TRP A 153 5.15 7.19 -25.70
CA TRP A 153 3.72 7.15 -25.38
C TRP A 153 3.46 6.37 -24.09
N LEU A 154 4.19 5.27 -23.91
CA LEU A 154 4.10 4.42 -22.74
C LEU A 154 4.52 5.13 -21.44
N GLU A 155 5.67 5.82 -21.47
CA GLU A 155 6.18 6.58 -20.32
C GLU A 155 5.30 7.80 -19.99
N THR A 156 4.76 8.45 -21.03
CA THR A 156 4.06 9.74 -20.86
C THR A 156 2.58 9.58 -20.54
N ASP A 157 1.90 8.59 -21.14
CA ASP A 157 0.44 8.45 -21.07
C ASP A 157 -0.01 7.20 -20.33
N LEU A 158 0.68 6.06 -20.48
CA LEU A 158 0.26 4.81 -19.82
C LEU A 158 0.71 4.75 -18.34
N LYS A 159 1.97 5.08 -18.05
CA LYS A 159 2.52 5.04 -16.68
C LYS A 159 2.05 6.18 -15.79
N ARG A 160 1.57 7.29 -16.37
CA ARG A 160 1.03 8.45 -15.62
C ARG A 160 -0.35 8.19 -15.02
N CYS A 161 -1.05 7.14 -15.45
CA CYS A 161 -2.37 6.77 -14.91
C CYS A 161 -2.33 6.16 -13.49
N LYS A 162 -1.16 6.09 -12.84
CA LYS A 162 -1.06 5.90 -11.38
C LYS A 162 -1.34 7.23 -10.70
N THR A 163 -2.60 7.61 -10.58
CA THR A 163 -3.05 8.72 -9.71
C THR A 163 -4.25 8.27 -8.91
#